data_AF-A0A935LC58-F1
#
_entry.id   AF-A0A935LC58-F1
#
_cell.length_a   1.000
_cell.length_b   1.000
_cell.length_c   1.000
_cell.angle_alpha   90.00
_cell.angle_beta   90.00
_cell.angle_gamma   90.00
#
_symmetry.space_group_name_H-M   'P 1'
#
loop_
_entity.id
_entity.type
_entity.pdbx_description
1 polymer ?
#
loop_
_entity_poly.entity_id
_entity_poly.type
_entity_poly.pdbx_seq_one_letter_code
_entity_poly.pdbx_strand_id
1 'polypeptide(L)'
;MNHRLILFVWALALSLVTSLAQAVTCSTNMPPASNPDSAYTDNGDGTVTHTPTGLIWKRCVEGQTWSGGTCTGSASSYTWPQALTLASTSSFAGKSDWRLPDYKELSSLVEECRFNPAINDAIFPNTPGSYFWSGSPYAYSSGYAWVVDFGYGYADGSLRYYGYAVRLVRGGQSFDSLGANPQPDLVVSSLTAPATGTAGGQITISATVTNQGTASAAATSLAFYFSTDATITTADASAGAGCAVPALAPGASSTCPGPITVPSSLAPGNYYFGAIADVNGVVSESDEGNNSKAIPIVVSAAVPSEPYPVLKVNVTGSGSGSVIARLNPTGTASGLNCTSTAGVTSGNCSVTLTNGASVTLTATPTTGSRLVGWSGACSGTGLTCDLTMRDTTTATAEFAVSGACDASDVVSITSSAYAVAHGYEAFDVMCANGRYGVVRLPRETYALDTRMQRACAYQQSSCSNTVSKCADPAPTTAALAAVANARTNRLTLLTQPVMNSLAGWICQ
;
A
#
# COMPACT_ATOMS: atom_id res chain seq x y z
N MET A 1 51.15 -48.88 99.68
CA MET A 1 49.99 -48.20 100.31
C MET A 1 49.23 -47.54 99.17
N ASN A 2 48.00 -47.95 98.84
CA ASN A 2 46.74 -47.65 99.52
C ASN A 2 46.33 -46.16 99.39
N HIS A 3 45.14 -45.80 98.88
CA HIS A 3 44.10 -46.63 98.22
C HIS A 3 43.05 -45.74 97.48
N ARG A 4 42.71 -46.07 96.22
CA ARG A 4 41.41 -45.84 95.50
C ARG A 4 40.83 -44.42 95.26
N LEU A 5 40.24 -44.27 94.05
CA LEU A 5 39.18 -43.32 93.62
C LEU A 5 39.56 -41.81 93.62
N ILE A 6 39.16 -40.96 92.65
CA ILE A 6 38.10 -41.03 91.62
C ILE A 6 38.63 -40.71 90.19
N LEU A 7 38.32 -41.61 89.27
CA LEU A 7 37.98 -41.50 87.84
C LEU A 7 38.30 -40.20 87.02
N PHE A 8 39.12 -40.41 85.97
CA PHE A 8 38.90 -40.06 84.53
C PHE A 8 38.62 -38.61 84.07
N VAL A 9 39.44 -38.18 83.08
CA VAL A 9 39.23 -37.11 82.06
C VAL A 9 38.98 -35.68 82.57
N TRP A 10 40.08 -34.98 82.89
CA TRP A 10 40.15 -33.50 82.87
C TRP A 10 41.53 -33.03 82.37
N ALA A 11 41.84 -33.34 81.09
CA ALA A 11 43.14 -33.02 80.49
C ALA A 11 43.09 -32.67 78.98
N LEU A 12 41.96 -32.16 78.47
CA LEU A 12 41.90 -31.45 77.18
C LEU A 12 40.62 -30.58 77.11
N ALA A 13 40.75 -29.27 77.29
CA ALA A 13 39.61 -28.33 77.30
C ALA A 13 40.01 -26.87 76.98
N LEU A 14 40.88 -26.65 75.98
CA LEU A 14 41.29 -25.31 75.56
C LEU A 14 41.50 -25.19 74.04
N SER A 15 40.42 -25.31 73.27
CA SER A 15 40.37 -24.96 71.85
C SER A 15 38.92 -24.92 71.36
N LEU A 16 38.67 -24.18 70.26
CA LEU A 16 37.44 -24.24 69.46
C LEU A 16 36.15 -23.76 70.16
N VAL A 17 36.14 -22.49 70.59
CA VAL A 17 34.94 -21.67 70.31
C VAL A 17 35.00 -21.32 68.83
N THR A 18 34.49 -22.20 67.97
CA THR A 18 34.25 -21.85 66.57
C THR A 18 33.13 -20.81 66.55
N SER A 19 33.46 -19.58 66.17
CA SER A 19 32.44 -18.59 65.79
C SER A 19 31.70 -19.13 64.57
N LEU A 20 30.52 -19.72 64.79
CA LEU A 20 29.54 -19.94 63.75
C LEU A 20 29.09 -18.57 63.26
N ALA A 21 29.79 -18.04 62.27
CA ALA A 21 29.32 -16.94 61.45
C ALA A 21 28.10 -17.46 60.68
N GLN A 22 26.92 -17.34 61.30
CA GLN A 22 25.66 -17.59 60.64
C GLN A 22 25.54 -16.55 59.51
N ALA A 23 25.65 -17.01 58.26
CA ALA A 23 25.27 -16.19 57.12
C ALA A 23 23.82 -15.73 57.33
N VAL A 24 23.54 -14.46 57.08
CA VAL A 24 22.21 -13.89 57.31
C VAL A 24 21.28 -14.37 56.20
N THR A 25 20.70 -15.54 56.42
CA THR A 25 19.65 -16.13 55.57
C THR A 25 18.41 -15.24 55.58
N CYS A 26 17.71 -15.15 54.45
CA CYS A 26 16.40 -14.50 54.37
C CYS A 26 15.47 -14.98 55.49
N SER A 27 14.79 -14.03 56.14
CA SER A 27 13.81 -14.36 57.19
C SER A 27 12.66 -15.18 56.60
N THR A 28 12.10 -16.12 57.38
CA THR A 28 10.90 -16.89 56.99
C THR A 28 9.66 -16.02 56.74
N ASN A 29 9.73 -14.74 57.09
CA ASN A 29 8.66 -13.75 56.94
C ASN A 29 8.94 -12.75 55.79
N MET A 30 10.00 -12.96 55.01
CA MET A 30 10.34 -12.23 53.78
C MET A 30 10.09 -13.12 52.54
N PRO A 31 10.16 -12.57 51.32
CA PRO A 31 10.25 -13.38 50.11
C PRO A 31 11.39 -14.42 50.20
N PRO A 32 11.28 -15.56 49.49
CA PRO A 32 12.42 -16.45 49.26
C PRO A 32 13.61 -15.68 48.66
N ALA A 33 14.83 -16.15 48.92
CA ALA A 33 16.04 -15.57 48.34
C ALA A 33 15.91 -15.42 46.82
N SER A 34 16.03 -14.19 46.31
CA SER A 34 16.03 -13.92 44.87
C SER A 34 17.34 -14.36 44.21
N ASN A 35 18.43 -14.44 44.99
CA ASN A 35 19.77 -14.87 44.58
C ASN A 35 20.34 -15.95 45.52
N PRO A 36 19.76 -17.15 45.57
CA PRO A 36 20.24 -18.22 46.46
C PRO A 36 21.60 -18.76 46.02
N ASP A 37 22.41 -19.24 46.97
CA ASP A 37 23.74 -19.83 46.73
C ASP A 37 23.71 -20.93 45.64
N SER A 38 22.62 -21.70 45.59
CA SER A 38 22.40 -22.77 44.60
C SER A 38 22.25 -22.30 43.15
N ALA A 39 22.03 -21.00 42.90
CA ALA A 39 22.06 -20.41 41.56
C ALA A 39 23.50 -20.21 41.03
N TYR A 40 24.53 -20.39 41.86
CA TYR A 40 25.91 -20.07 41.53
C TYR A 40 26.84 -21.29 41.68
N THR A 41 27.71 -21.49 40.69
CA THR A 41 28.82 -22.46 40.74
C THR A 41 30.12 -21.71 40.99
N ASP A 42 30.86 -22.07 42.04
CA ASP A 42 32.18 -21.51 42.33
C ASP A 42 33.23 -22.11 41.39
N ASN A 43 33.96 -21.25 40.67
CA ASN A 43 35.00 -21.67 39.74
C ASN A 43 36.38 -21.84 40.43
N GLY A 44 36.51 -21.45 41.71
CA GLY A 44 37.72 -21.59 42.51
C GLY A 44 38.84 -20.57 42.21
N ASP A 45 38.67 -19.74 41.18
CA ASP A 45 39.64 -18.75 40.67
C ASP A 45 39.32 -17.30 41.08
N GLY A 46 38.29 -17.10 41.91
CA GLY A 46 37.74 -15.78 42.25
C GLY A 46 36.60 -15.32 41.34
N THR A 47 36.12 -16.21 40.45
CA THR A 47 34.89 -16.03 39.68
C THR A 47 33.80 -17.02 40.08
N VAL A 48 32.54 -16.68 39.78
CA VAL A 48 31.38 -17.57 39.93
C VAL A 48 30.57 -17.60 38.65
N THR A 49 30.06 -18.77 38.29
CA THR A 49 29.16 -18.96 37.15
C THR A 49 27.70 -18.96 37.64
N HIS A 50 26.89 -18.01 37.20
CA HIS A 50 25.45 -17.98 37.47
C HIS A 50 24.74 -19.02 36.58
N THR A 51 24.45 -20.19 37.15
CA THR A 51 24.01 -21.41 36.46
C THR A 51 22.80 -21.21 35.52
N PRO A 52 21.76 -20.40 35.85
CA PRO A 52 20.63 -20.15 34.95
C PRO A 52 20.95 -19.41 33.64
N THR A 53 22.05 -18.64 33.61
CA THR A 53 22.42 -17.78 32.45
C THR A 53 23.77 -18.13 31.83
N GLY A 54 24.63 -18.85 32.55
CA GLY A 54 26.02 -19.07 32.18
C GLY A 54 26.92 -17.83 32.30
N LEU A 55 26.42 -16.71 32.86
CA LEU A 55 27.22 -15.51 33.10
C LEU A 55 28.28 -15.77 34.18
N ILE A 56 29.53 -15.40 33.90
CA ILE A 56 30.65 -15.57 34.81
C ILE A 56 31.03 -14.21 35.38
N TRP A 57 30.89 -14.06 36.69
CA TRP A 57 31.12 -12.82 37.41
C TRP A 57 32.43 -12.85 38.20
N LYS A 58 33.13 -11.71 38.31
CA LYS A 58 34.13 -11.54 39.37
C LYS A 58 33.44 -11.46 40.73
N ARG A 59 33.93 -12.24 41.72
CA ARG A 59 33.40 -12.20 43.10
C ARG A 59 33.76 -10.91 43.83
N CYS A 60 34.88 -10.28 43.47
CA CYS A 60 35.30 -8.99 44.02
C CYS A 60 34.92 -7.80 43.13
N VAL A 61 34.78 -6.65 43.79
CA VAL A 61 34.61 -5.34 43.15
C VAL A 61 35.97 -4.83 42.65
N GLU A 62 36.01 -4.11 41.54
CA GLU A 62 37.27 -3.57 41.02
C GLU A 62 37.97 -2.66 42.07
N GLY A 63 39.25 -2.93 42.32
CA GLY A 63 40.04 -2.34 43.42
C GLY A 63 40.24 -3.28 44.61
N GLN A 64 39.37 -4.29 44.80
CA GLN A 64 39.57 -5.36 45.77
C GLN A 64 40.37 -6.52 45.18
N THR A 65 40.97 -7.34 46.06
CA THR A 65 41.73 -8.55 45.69
C THR A 65 41.09 -9.80 46.30
N TRP A 66 40.87 -10.83 45.48
CA TRP A 66 40.43 -12.16 45.96
C TRP A 66 41.58 -12.85 46.70
N SER A 67 41.37 -13.18 47.98
CA SER A 67 42.36 -13.82 48.83
C SER A 67 41.69 -14.61 49.96
N GLY A 68 42.18 -15.83 50.24
CA GLY A 68 41.68 -16.65 51.34
C GLY A 68 40.19 -17.03 51.26
N GLY A 69 39.59 -17.03 50.06
CA GLY A 69 38.15 -17.29 49.87
C GLY A 69 37.24 -16.07 50.08
N THR A 70 37.80 -14.86 50.18
CA THR A 70 37.04 -13.61 50.34
C THR A 70 37.68 -12.44 49.57
N CYS A 71 37.01 -11.30 49.54
CA CYS A 71 37.49 -10.08 48.91
C CYS A 71 38.14 -9.15 49.93
N THR A 72 39.35 -8.68 49.63
CA THR A 72 40.20 -7.89 50.54
C THR A 72 40.56 -6.54 49.92
N GLY A 73 40.82 -5.54 50.76
CA GLY A 73 41.00 -4.15 50.31
C GLY A 73 39.67 -3.41 50.10
N SER A 74 39.73 -2.28 49.38
CA SER A 74 38.58 -1.38 49.19
C SER A 74 38.18 -1.29 47.72
N ALA A 75 36.88 -1.20 47.45
CA ALA A 75 36.39 -0.91 46.11
C ALA A 75 36.91 0.45 45.63
N SER A 76 37.34 0.52 44.37
CA SER A 76 37.72 1.77 43.70
C SER A 76 36.53 2.36 42.95
N SER A 77 36.51 3.70 42.83
CA SER A 77 35.47 4.43 42.12
C SER A 77 35.95 4.94 40.77
N TYR A 78 35.08 4.83 39.76
CA TYR A 78 35.38 5.15 38.37
C TYR A 78 34.26 5.99 37.76
N THR A 79 34.58 6.94 36.90
CA THR A 79 33.58 7.55 35.99
C THR A 79 33.14 6.54 34.94
N TRP A 80 31.96 6.73 34.32
CA TRP A 80 31.43 5.75 33.37
C TRP A 80 32.38 5.47 32.17
N PRO A 81 33.06 6.46 31.56
CA PRO A 81 34.05 6.20 30.52
C PRO A 81 35.28 5.43 31.03
N GLN A 82 35.71 5.68 32.28
CA GLN A 82 36.79 4.91 32.90
C GLN A 82 36.36 3.46 33.19
N ALA A 83 35.11 3.24 33.62
CA ALA A 83 34.56 1.92 33.86
C ALA A 83 34.50 1.07 32.57
N LEU A 84 34.09 1.66 31.44
CA LEU A 84 34.14 1.01 30.12
C LEU A 84 35.57 0.67 29.68
N THR A 85 36.51 1.58 29.91
CA THR A 85 37.94 1.40 29.56
C THR A 85 38.59 0.32 30.42
N LEU A 86 38.31 0.32 31.73
CA LEU A 86 38.74 -0.69 32.69
C LEU A 86 38.22 -2.07 32.32
N ALA A 87 36.94 -2.17 31.96
CA ALA A 87 36.32 -3.43 31.56
C ALA A 87 37.01 -4.04 30.33
N SER A 88 37.13 -3.26 29.25
CA SER A 88 37.75 -3.69 27.98
C SER A 88 39.26 -3.96 28.04
N THR A 89 39.94 -3.57 29.13
CA THR A 89 41.37 -3.84 29.36
C THR A 89 41.65 -4.80 30.52
N SER A 90 40.61 -5.28 31.22
CA SER A 90 40.74 -6.15 32.38
C SER A 90 41.15 -7.58 31.98
N SER A 91 42.28 -8.06 32.52
CA SER A 91 42.64 -9.49 32.51
C SER A 91 42.53 -10.10 33.91
N PHE A 92 41.70 -11.13 34.08
CA PHE A 92 41.50 -11.83 35.37
C PHE A 92 41.15 -13.30 35.13
N ALA A 93 41.56 -14.21 36.03
CA ALA A 93 41.35 -15.66 35.91
C ALA A 93 41.81 -16.28 34.56
N GLY A 94 42.86 -15.72 33.94
CA GLY A 94 43.32 -16.13 32.61
C GLY A 94 42.35 -15.78 31.46
N LYS A 95 41.43 -14.84 31.68
CA LYS A 95 40.42 -14.35 30.73
C LYS A 95 40.56 -12.84 30.52
N SER A 96 40.27 -12.38 29.30
CA SER A 96 40.39 -10.97 28.86
C SER A 96 39.13 -10.46 28.14
N ASP A 97 38.09 -11.30 28.02
CA ASP A 97 36.76 -10.99 27.46
C ASP A 97 35.80 -10.46 28.54
N TRP A 98 36.33 -9.66 29.47
CA TRP A 98 35.56 -9.01 30.53
C TRP A 98 34.84 -7.76 30.00
N ARG A 99 33.63 -7.52 30.49
CA ARG A 99 32.83 -6.33 30.15
C ARG A 99 32.10 -5.79 31.38
N LEU A 100 31.59 -4.56 31.27
CA LEU A 100 30.54 -4.11 32.17
C LEU A 100 29.28 -4.96 31.94
N PRO A 101 28.53 -5.30 33.00
CA PRO A 101 27.21 -5.89 32.86
C PRO A 101 26.23 -4.87 32.28
N ASP A 102 25.19 -5.33 31.58
CA ASP A 102 24.02 -4.50 31.31
C ASP A 102 23.25 -4.19 32.61
N TYR A 103 22.30 -3.24 32.59
CA TYR A 103 21.61 -2.84 33.81
C TYR A 103 20.71 -3.96 34.39
N LYS A 104 20.20 -4.88 33.57
CA LYS A 104 19.39 -6.03 34.01
C LYS A 104 20.29 -7.09 34.63
N GLU A 105 21.43 -7.38 34.00
CA GLU A 105 22.50 -8.21 34.56
C GLU A 105 22.99 -7.71 35.92
N LEU A 106 23.23 -6.41 36.07
CA LEU A 106 23.68 -5.86 37.33
C LEU A 106 22.56 -5.86 38.39
N SER A 107 21.32 -5.57 37.99
CA SER A 107 20.15 -5.64 38.86
C SER A 107 19.83 -7.07 39.29
N SER A 108 20.14 -8.07 38.45
CA SER A 108 19.87 -9.48 38.76
C SER A 108 20.70 -10.02 39.92
N LEU A 109 21.72 -9.29 40.40
CA LEU A 109 22.47 -9.64 41.60
C LEU A 109 21.82 -9.15 42.90
N VAL A 110 20.80 -8.28 42.80
CA VAL A 110 20.11 -7.74 43.99
C VAL A 110 19.42 -8.89 44.74
N GLU A 111 19.70 -8.97 46.04
CA GLU A 111 18.98 -9.87 46.95
C GLU A 111 17.89 -9.07 47.68
N GLU A 112 16.64 -9.26 47.27
CA GLU A 112 15.48 -8.50 47.78
C GLU A 112 15.26 -8.71 49.28
N CYS A 113 15.71 -9.83 49.85
CA CYS A 113 15.62 -10.10 51.28
C CYS A 113 16.71 -9.40 52.13
N ARG A 114 17.60 -8.62 51.52
CA ARG A 114 18.77 -7.99 52.16
C ARG A 114 18.82 -6.48 51.96
N PHE A 115 19.60 -5.82 52.82
CA PHE A 115 19.81 -4.37 52.80
C PHE A 115 21.25 -4.05 53.24
N ASN A 116 21.90 -3.11 52.55
CA ASN A 116 23.23 -2.58 52.86
C ASN A 116 24.31 -3.63 53.27
N PRO A 117 24.72 -4.54 52.36
CA PRO A 117 24.36 -4.57 50.94
C PRO A 117 23.17 -5.49 50.62
N ALA A 118 22.34 -5.06 49.67
CA ALA A 118 21.24 -5.83 49.07
C ALA A 118 21.78 -6.82 48.01
N ILE A 119 22.65 -7.74 48.41
CA ILE A 119 23.31 -8.74 47.54
C ILE A 119 23.58 -10.03 48.34
N ASN A 120 23.68 -11.17 47.67
CA ASN A 120 24.19 -12.38 48.31
C ASN A 120 25.70 -12.22 48.66
N ASP A 121 26.00 -12.04 49.95
CA ASP A 121 27.35 -11.84 50.48
C ASP A 121 28.21 -13.11 50.59
N ALA A 122 27.62 -14.31 50.56
CA ALA A 122 28.37 -15.57 50.47
C ALA A 122 28.98 -15.75 49.07
N ILE A 123 28.22 -15.37 48.04
CA ILE A 123 28.68 -15.37 46.64
C ILE A 123 29.57 -14.14 46.35
N PHE A 124 29.17 -12.96 46.81
CA PHE A 124 29.82 -11.66 46.55
C PHE A 124 30.29 -10.95 47.84
N PRO A 125 31.29 -11.50 48.55
CA PRO A 125 31.71 -11.00 49.86
C PRO A 125 32.30 -9.60 49.81
N ASN A 126 32.10 -8.84 50.89
CA ASN A 126 32.61 -7.47 51.08
C ASN A 126 32.21 -6.48 49.96
N THR A 127 31.02 -6.66 49.38
CA THR A 127 30.39 -5.68 48.48
C THR A 127 29.94 -4.45 49.27
N PRO A 128 30.35 -3.22 48.91
CA PRO A 128 29.87 -2.00 49.56
C PRO A 128 28.43 -1.67 49.13
N GLY A 129 27.56 -1.34 50.09
CA GLY A 129 26.23 -0.78 49.81
C GLY A 129 26.35 0.62 49.20
N SER A 130 26.32 0.69 47.86
CA SER A 130 26.60 1.89 47.07
C SER A 130 26.18 1.68 45.61
N TYR A 131 26.23 2.75 44.80
CA TYR A 131 26.01 2.68 43.37
C TYR A 131 27.15 1.97 42.62
N PHE A 132 26.77 1.14 41.64
CA PHE A 132 27.66 0.47 40.69
C PHE A 132 27.29 0.85 39.25
N TRP A 133 28.28 1.04 38.38
CA TRP A 133 28.03 1.29 36.94
C TRP A 133 27.66 0.00 36.20
N SER A 134 26.59 0.08 35.40
CA SER A 134 26.36 -0.82 34.26
C SER A 134 26.94 -0.23 32.96
N GLY A 135 27.02 -1.06 31.92
CA GLY A 135 27.34 -0.64 30.55
C GLY A 135 26.16 -0.02 29.79
N SER A 136 24.95 0.00 30.35
CA SER A 136 23.75 0.46 29.63
C SER A 136 23.62 2.00 29.63
N PRO A 137 23.49 2.64 28.44
CA PRO A 137 23.19 4.06 28.37
C PRO A 137 21.76 4.37 28.85
N TYR A 138 21.53 5.58 29.37
CA TYR A 138 20.21 6.00 29.82
C TYR A 138 19.43 6.66 28.69
N ALA A 139 18.28 6.10 28.31
CA ALA A 139 17.55 6.50 27.10
C ALA A 139 17.09 7.97 27.09
N TYR A 140 16.67 8.50 28.24
CA TYR A 140 16.14 9.87 28.34
C TYR A 140 17.20 10.98 28.36
N SER A 141 18.49 10.65 28.53
CA SER A 141 19.55 11.67 28.57
C SER A 141 20.93 11.12 28.22
N SER A 142 21.55 11.67 27.17
CA SER A 142 22.87 11.28 26.68
C SER A 142 24.02 11.54 27.68
N GLY A 143 23.81 12.40 28.68
CA GLY A 143 24.76 12.62 29.79
C GLY A 143 24.73 11.55 30.89
N TYR A 144 23.78 10.62 30.83
CA TYR A 144 23.47 9.65 31.89
C TYR A 144 23.73 8.20 31.46
N ALA A 145 23.96 7.33 32.42
CA ALA A 145 24.00 5.88 32.26
C ALA A 145 23.35 5.19 33.47
N TRP A 146 22.95 3.93 33.32
CA TRP A 146 22.29 3.19 34.39
C TRP A 146 23.27 2.75 35.49
N VAL A 147 22.86 2.96 36.74
CA VAL A 147 23.50 2.45 37.96
C VAL A 147 22.56 1.52 38.72
N VAL A 148 23.13 0.65 39.55
CA VAL A 148 22.39 -0.15 40.54
C VAL A 148 22.92 0.20 41.93
N ASP A 149 22.02 0.53 42.85
CA ASP A 149 22.30 0.86 44.24
C ASP A 149 22.23 -0.41 45.11
N PHE A 150 23.39 -1.01 45.42
CA PHE A 150 23.44 -2.15 46.33
C PHE A 150 23.29 -1.74 47.81
N GLY A 151 23.15 -0.46 48.14
CA GLY A 151 22.67 -0.05 49.46
C GLY A 151 21.21 -0.47 49.67
N TYR A 152 20.36 -0.20 48.69
CA TYR A 152 18.89 -0.26 48.80
C TYR A 152 18.19 -1.23 47.83
N GLY A 153 18.88 -1.76 46.81
CA GLY A 153 18.34 -2.77 45.88
C GLY A 153 17.51 -2.22 44.71
N TYR A 154 17.80 -1.01 44.20
CA TYR A 154 17.11 -0.44 43.03
C TYR A 154 18.10 0.04 41.95
N ALA A 155 17.59 0.30 40.73
CA ALA A 155 18.34 0.86 39.61
C ALA A 155 17.85 2.27 39.25
N ASP A 156 18.75 3.15 38.83
CA ASP A 156 18.46 4.54 38.45
C ASP A 156 19.44 5.05 37.38
N GLY A 157 19.16 6.20 36.76
CA GLY A 157 20.06 6.89 35.85
C GLY A 157 20.93 7.91 36.59
N SER A 158 22.26 7.83 36.44
CA SER A 158 23.18 8.84 36.99
C SER A 158 24.12 9.46 35.96
N LEU A 159 24.60 10.67 36.25
CA LEU A 159 25.49 11.47 35.41
C LEU A 159 26.87 10.80 35.28
N ARG A 160 27.31 10.60 34.03
CA ARG A 160 28.52 9.81 33.67
C ARG A 160 29.84 10.28 34.30
N TYR A 161 29.89 11.48 34.89
CA TYR A 161 31.06 12.04 35.55
C TYR A 161 31.22 11.64 37.03
N TYR A 162 30.20 11.06 37.67
CA TYR A 162 30.33 10.60 39.05
C TYR A 162 31.17 9.32 39.16
N GLY A 163 31.91 9.18 40.26
CA GLY A 163 32.74 8.01 40.56
C GLY A 163 31.95 6.95 41.31
N TYR A 164 31.70 5.80 40.68
CA TYR A 164 30.98 4.66 41.27
C TYR A 164 31.75 3.34 41.14
N ALA A 165 31.32 2.33 41.88
CA ALA A 165 31.95 1.01 41.89
C ALA A 165 31.70 0.24 40.58
N VAL A 166 32.52 -0.80 40.34
CA VAL A 166 32.43 -1.64 39.14
C VAL A 166 32.59 -3.11 39.54
N ARG A 167 31.73 -3.98 38.97
CA ARG A 167 31.86 -5.44 39.01
C ARG A 167 31.77 -5.94 37.56
N LEU A 168 32.75 -6.73 37.13
CA LEU A 168 32.81 -7.21 35.74
C LEU A 168 32.19 -8.60 35.56
N VAL A 169 31.64 -8.80 34.37
CA VAL A 169 31.01 -10.05 33.91
C VAL A 169 31.61 -10.48 32.57
N ARG A 170 31.49 -11.77 32.23
CA ARG A 170 31.87 -12.35 30.92
C ARG A 170 31.05 -13.60 30.59
N GLY A 171 31.05 -14.00 29.32
CA GLY A 171 30.32 -15.18 28.84
C GLY A 171 28.80 -15.04 28.97
N GLY A 172 28.11 -16.18 29.09
CA GLY A 172 26.67 -16.29 29.31
C GLY A 172 25.76 -15.91 28.14
N GLN A 173 24.47 -16.22 28.30
CA GLN A 173 23.40 -15.41 27.73
C GLN A 173 23.28 -14.15 28.59
N SER A 174 23.21 -12.96 27.99
CA SER A 174 22.89 -11.73 28.73
C SER A 174 21.45 -11.80 29.25
N PHE A 175 21.11 -10.97 30.24
CA PHE A 175 19.71 -10.78 30.65
C PHE A 175 18.85 -10.08 29.57
N ASP A 176 19.36 -9.77 28.39
CA ASP A 176 18.50 -9.63 27.20
C ASP A 176 17.73 -10.93 26.87
N SER A 177 18.19 -12.12 27.29
CA SER A 177 17.47 -13.39 27.15
C SER A 177 16.48 -13.72 28.28
N LEU A 178 16.51 -13.00 29.41
CA LEU A 178 15.58 -13.20 30.56
C LEU A 178 14.81 -11.93 30.94
N GLY A 179 15.15 -10.81 30.30
CA GLY A 179 14.54 -9.50 30.40
C GLY A 179 14.40 -8.84 29.04
N ALA A 180 14.38 -9.62 27.96
CA ALA A 180 13.40 -9.35 26.92
C ALA A 180 12.03 -9.38 27.61
N ASN A 181 11.29 -8.27 27.55
CA ASN A 181 9.84 -8.37 27.59
C ASN A 181 9.49 -9.36 26.47
N PRO A 182 8.93 -10.56 26.76
CA PRO A 182 8.73 -11.55 25.74
C PRO A 182 7.74 -10.92 24.76
N GLN A 183 8.17 -10.79 23.51
CA GLN A 183 7.47 -10.02 22.49
C GLN A 183 7.20 -10.91 21.28
N PRO A 184 6.07 -10.70 20.59
CA PRO A 184 5.83 -11.26 19.27
C PRO A 184 6.84 -10.73 18.24
N ASP A 185 7.01 -11.48 17.14
CA ASP A 185 7.82 -11.09 15.99
C ASP A 185 7.24 -11.79 14.75
N LEU A 186 6.34 -11.12 14.01
CA LEU A 186 5.43 -11.66 13.01
C LEU A 186 5.98 -11.52 11.58
N VAL A 187 7.08 -12.23 11.30
CA VAL A 187 7.59 -12.34 9.93
C VAL A 187 6.60 -13.00 8.98
N VAL A 188 6.49 -12.47 7.75
CA VAL A 188 5.94 -13.21 6.60
C VAL A 188 7.00 -14.23 6.16
N SER A 189 7.07 -15.38 6.84
CA SER A 189 8.07 -16.41 6.60
C SER A 189 7.99 -16.99 5.17
N SER A 190 6.78 -17.16 4.63
CA SER A 190 6.55 -17.62 3.25
C SER A 190 5.63 -16.68 2.47
N LEU A 191 5.92 -16.49 1.18
CA LEU A 191 5.05 -15.79 0.24
C LEU A 191 5.21 -16.44 -1.14
N THR A 192 4.09 -16.79 -1.78
CA THR A 192 4.05 -17.43 -3.09
C THR A 192 2.92 -16.85 -3.93
N ALA A 193 3.20 -16.62 -5.22
CA ALA A 193 2.26 -16.16 -6.24
C ALA A 193 2.76 -16.63 -7.62
N PRO A 194 1.94 -16.56 -8.69
CA PRO A 194 2.39 -16.79 -10.05
C PRO A 194 3.30 -15.64 -10.49
N ALA A 195 4.26 -15.90 -11.40
CA ALA A 195 5.15 -14.87 -11.95
C ALA A 195 4.43 -13.80 -12.81
N THR A 196 3.15 -14.01 -13.13
CA THR A 196 2.33 -13.16 -14.00
C THR A 196 0.90 -13.06 -13.48
N GLY A 197 0.27 -11.88 -13.56
CA GLY A 197 -1.16 -11.70 -13.30
C GLY A 197 -1.78 -10.64 -14.22
N THR A 198 -3.04 -10.82 -14.63
CA THR A 198 -3.80 -9.81 -15.39
C THR A 198 -4.41 -8.78 -14.44
N ALA A 199 -4.32 -7.49 -14.75
CA ALA A 199 -5.03 -6.46 -13.99
C ALA A 199 -6.55 -6.76 -13.94
N GLY A 200 -7.16 -6.69 -12.75
CA GLY A 200 -8.54 -7.09 -12.50
C GLY A 200 -8.80 -8.61 -12.44
N GLY A 201 -7.82 -9.44 -12.77
CA GLY A 201 -7.89 -10.90 -12.68
C GLY A 201 -7.49 -11.43 -11.31
N GLN A 202 -7.74 -12.72 -11.06
CA GLN A 202 -7.36 -13.41 -9.83
C GLN A 202 -6.04 -14.18 -9.98
N ILE A 203 -5.22 -14.14 -8.93
CA ILE A 203 -4.01 -14.96 -8.76
C ILE A 203 -4.14 -15.87 -7.55
N THR A 204 -3.74 -17.13 -7.69
CA THR A 204 -3.64 -18.08 -6.57
C THR A 204 -2.37 -17.80 -5.79
N ILE A 205 -2.51 -17.42 -4.52
CA ILE A 205 -1.38 -17.12 -3.63
C ILE A 205 -1.42 -18.02 -2.40
N SER A 206 -0.29 -18.12 -1.71
CA SER A 206 -0.21 -18.62 -0.34
C SER A 206 0.87 -17.86 0.40
N ALA A 207 0.55 -17.37 1.60
CA ALA A 207 1.48 -16.63 2.45
C ALA A 207 1.43 -17.21 3.87
N THR A 208 2.59 -17.36 4.51
CA THR A 208 2.70 -17.84 5.90
C THR A 208 3.22 -16.71 6.76
N VAL A 209 2.49 -16.39 7.82
CA VAL A 209 2.97 -15.56 8.93
C VAL A 209 3.46 -16.50 10.02
N THR A 210 4.66 -16.27 10.53
CA THR A 210 5.27 -17.04 11.62
C THR A 210 5.62 -16.07 12.74
N ASN A 211 5.20 -16.38 13.96
CA ASN A 211 5.72 -15.69 15.13
C ASN A 211 7.09 -16.28 15.47
N GLN A 212 8.17 -15.65 15.02
CA GLN A 212 9.55 -16.04 15.38
C GLN A 212 9.99 -15.51 16.75
N GLY A 213 9.13 -14.70 17.39
CA GLY A 213 9.36 -14.06 18.68
C GLY A 213 9.16 -14.98 19.89
N THR A 214 9.13 -14.38 21.08
CA THR A 214 9.22 -15.06 22.38
C THR A 214 7.95 -14.98 23.23
N ALA A 215 6.98 -14.11 22.90
CA ALA A 215 5.61 -14.18 23.43
C ALA A 215 4.59 -14.51 22.35
N SER A 216 3.39 -14.90 22.79
CA SER A 216 2.24 -15.07 21.91
C SER A 216 1.78 -13.74 21.32
N ALA A 217 1.71 -13.66 19.98
CA ALA A 217 1.03 -12.60 19.27
C ALA A 217 -0.48 -12.60 19.58
N ALA A 218 -1.08 -11.41 19.63
CA ALA A 218 -2.53 -11.28 19.57
C ALA A 218 -3.04 -11.62 18.15
N ALA A 219 -4.36 -11.75 17.99
CA ALA A 219 -4.95 -11.92 16.67
C ALA A 219 -4.91 -10.59 15.90
N THR A 220 -4.55 -10.64 14.62
CA THR A 220 -4.37 -9.48 13.74
C THR A 220 -4.76 -9.78 12.29
N SER A 221 -4.27 -9.02 11.31
CA SER A 221 -4.56 -9.15 9.88
C SER A 221 -3.31 -9.06 9.02
N LEU A 222 -3.18 -9.99 8.07
CA LEU A 222 -2.26 -9.92 6.94
C LEU A 222 -2.97 -9.21 5.78
N ALA A 223 -2.30 -8.27 5.12
CA ALA A 223 -2.80 -7.62 3.90
C ALA A 223 -1.81 -7.72 2.73
N PHE A 224 -2.32 -7.57 1.52
CA PHE A 224 -1.59 -7.78 0.27
C PHE A 224 -1.56 -6.51 -0.59
N TYR A 225 -0.43 -6.29 -1.27
CA TYR A 225 -0.13 -5.06 -2.01
C TYR A 225 0.64 -5.35 -3.31
N PHE A 226 0.58 -4.40 -4.24
CA PHE A 226 1.42 -4.36 -5.44
C PHE A 226 2.26 -3.07 -5.40
N SER A 227 3.58 -3.23 -5.26
CA SER A 227 4.53 -2.11 -5.26
C SER A 227 5.33 -2.02 -6.55
N THR A 228 5.88 -0.85 -6.83
CA THR A 228 6.84 -0.62 -7.92
C THR A 228 8.29 -0.94 -7.53
N ASP A 229 8.58 -1.14 -6.24
CA ASP A 229 9.88 -1.61 -5.75
C ASP A 229 9.73 -2.73 -4.70
N ALA A 230 10.84 -3.19 -4.12
CA ALA A 230 10.85 -4.35 -3.23
C ALA A 230 10.40 -4.05 -1.79
N THR A 231 10.14 -2.78 -1.46
CA THR A 231 9.74 -2.31 -0.13
C THR A 231 8.22 -2.22 -0.08
N ILE A 232 7.56 -3.05 0.73
CA ILE A 232 6.09 -3.14 0.73
C ILE A 232 5.52 -2.31 1.89
N THR A 233 4.67 -1.36 1.56
CA THR A 233 4.12 -0.36 2.49
C THR A 233 2.59 -0.25 2.35
N THR A 234 1.95 0.40 3.32
CA THR A 234 0.51 0.68 3.26
C THR A 234 0.12 1.77 2.24
N ALA A 235 1.11 2.41 1.60
CA ALA A 235 0.90 3.38 0.51
C ALA A 235 0.85 2.74 -0.89
N ASP A 236 1.22 1.46 -1.00
CA ASP A 236 1.21 0.71 -2.26
C ASP A 236 -0.21 0.34 -2.73
N ALA A 237 -0.33 -0.18 -3.96
CA ALA A 237 -1.62 -0.54 -4.52
C ALA A 237 -2.19 -1.80 -3.83
N SER A 238 -3.04 -1.59 -2.82
CA SER A 238 -3.71 -2.67 -2.08
C SER A 238 -4.48 -3.61 -3.01
N ALA A 239 -4.27 -4.92 -2.82
CA ALA A 239 -4.95 -6.00 -3.53
C ALA A 239 -6.34 -6.35 -2.94
N GLY A 240 -6.87 -5.48 -2.07
CA GLY A 240 -8.10 -5.69 -1.31
C GLY A 240 -7.86 -6.22 0.11
N ALA A 241 -8.91 -6.72 0.74
CA ALA A 241 -8.80 -7.34 2.06
C ALA A 241 -8.00 -8.65 1.97
N GLY A 242 -6.99 -8.79 2.85
CA GLY A 242 -6.31 -10.06 3.07
C GLY A 242 -7.08 -10.96 4.05
N CYS A 243 -6.41 -11.48 5.07
CA CYS A 243 -6.99 -12.46 5.99
C CYS A 243 -6.67 -12.16 7.46
N ALA A 244 -7.52 -12.68 8.35
CA ALA A 244 -7.25 -12.68 9.78
C ALA A 244 -6.13 -13.69 10.12
N VAL A 245 -5.14 -13.21 10.88
CA VAL A 245 -4.11 -14.02 11.52
C VAL A 245 -4.60 -14.29 12.95
N PRO A 246 -4.83 -15.55 13.35
CA PRO A 246 -5.20 -15.87 14.74
C PRO A 246 -4.03 -15.57 15.68
N ALA A 247 -4.28 -15.53 16.99
CA ALA A 247 -3.21 -15.42 17.98
C ALA A 247 -2.18 -16.55 17.82
N LEU A 248 -0.91 -16.21 17.65
CA LEU A 248 0.18 -17.15 17.38
C LEU A 248 1.11 -17.26 18.59
N ALA A 249 1.23 -18.45 19.18
CA ALA A 249 2.27 -18.75 20.17
C ALA A 249 3.70 -18.63 19.55
N PRO A 250 4.77 -18.52 20.36
CA PRO A 250 6.15 -18.57 19.88
C PRO A 250 6.42 -19.78 18.96
N GLY A 251 7.03 -19.53 17.80
CA GLY A 251 7.27 -20.53 16.75
C GLY A 251 6.04 -20.99 15.96
N ALA A 252 4.82 -20.59 16.36
CA ALA A 252 3.59 -20.96 15.65
C ALA A 252 3.45 -20.16 14.35
N SER A 253 2.69 -20.71 13.40
CA SER A 253 2.47 -20.09 12.09
C SER A 253 1.01 -20.21 11.64
N SER A 254 0.53 -19.20 10.92
CA SER A 254 -0.74 -19.23 10.19
C SER A 254 -0.48 -19.08 8.69
N THR A 255 -1.26 -19.79 7.87
CA THR A 255 -1.18 -19.68 6.40
C THR A 255 -2.45 -19.07 5.84
N CYS A 256 -2.27 -18.00 5.07
CA CYS A 256 -3.30 -17.26 4.37
C CYS A 256 -3.46 -17.82 2.94
N PRO A 257 -4.60 -18.44 2.60
CA PRO A 257 -4.86 -18.92 1.25
C PRO A 257 -5.41 -17.81 0.35
N GLY A 258 -5.00 -17.82 -0.92
CA GLY A 258 -5.68 -17.07 -1.99
C GLY A 258 -6.98 -17.75 -2.47
N PRO A 259 -7.63 -17.23 -3.53
CA PRO A 259 -7.10 -16.24 -4.48
C PRO A 259 -7.16 -14.78 -4.00
N ILE A 260 -6.30 -13.95 -4.58
CA ILE A 260 -6.29 -12.49 -4.45
C ILE A 260 -6.49 -11.86 -5.83
N THR A 261 -7.17 -10.71 -5.90
CA THR A 261 -7.43 -9.99 -7.16
C THR A 261 -6.33 -8.94 -7.41
N VAL A 262 -5.73 -8.96 -8.60
CA VAL A 262 -4.80 -7.91 -9.04
C VAL A 262 -5.61 -6.62 -9.26
N PRO A 263 -5.23 -5.45 -8.69
CA PRO A 263 -6.00 -4.23 -8.87
C PRO A 263 -6.15 -3.84 -10.34
N SER A 264 -7.39 -3.58 -10.77
CA SER A 264 -7.73 -3.23 -12.17
C SER A 264 -7.23 -1.85 -12.60
N SER A 265 -6.75 -1.04 -11.65
CA SER A 265 -6.10 0.26 -11.87
C SER A 265 -4.62 0.16 -12.23
N LEU A 266 -3.98 -1.01 -12.10
CA LEU A 266 -2.57 -1.18 -12.45
C LEU A 266 -2.38 -1.17 -13.97
N ALA A 267 -1.41 -0.39 -14.42
CA ALA A 267 -0.92 -0.45 -15.79
C ALA A 267 -0.14 -1.75 -16.03
N PRO A 268 0.00 -2.22 -17.28
CA PRO A 268 0.88 -3.34 -17.60
C PRO A 268 2.34 -2.98 -17.29
N GLY A 269 3.05 -3.82 -16.54
CA GLY A 269 4.42 -3.53 -16.10
C GLY A 269 5.00 -4.56 -15.14
N ASN A 270 6.22 -4.32 -14.68
CA ASN A 270 6.87 -5.11 -13.64
C ASN A 270 6.54 -4.50 -12.27
N TYR A 271 6.12 -5.35 -11.33
CA TYR A 271 5.76 -4.99 -9.96
C TYR A 271 6.34 -6.01 -8.98
N TYR A 272 6.22 -5.71 -7.68
CA TYR A 272 6.39 -6.68 -6.62
C TYR A 272 5.03 -6.95 -5.98
N PHE A 273 4.63 -8.21 -5.92
CA PHE A 273 3.53 -8.65 -5.07
C PHE A 273 4.06 -8.80 -3.64
N GLY A 274 3.40 -8.14 -2.70
CA GLY A 274 3.84 -8.04 -1.33
C GLY A 274 2.77 -8.41 -0.32
N ALA A 275 3.21 -8.78 0.88
CA ALA A 275 2.35 -8.95 2.04
C ALA A 275 2.95 -8.25 3.27
N ILE A 276 2.09 -7.71 4.13
CA ILE A 276 2.44 -7.07 5.41
C ILE A 276 1.64 -7.74 6.53
N ALA A 277 2.32 -8.41 7.46
CA ALA A 277 1.75 -8.91 8.70
C ALA A 277 1.55 -7.75 9.70
N ASP A 278 0.56 -7.87 10.58
CA ASP A 278 0.14 -6.79 11.49
C ASP A 278 -0.02 -5.41 10.80
N VAL A 279 -0.64 -5.37 9.61
CA VAL A 279 -0.70 -4.16 8.76
C VAL A 279 -1.30 -2.90 9.43
N ASN A 280 -1.95 -3.05 10.59
CA ASN A 280 -2.57 -1.97 11.34
C ASN A 280 -1.75 -1.50 12.57
N GLY A 281 -0.61 -2.13 12.91
CA GLY A 281 0.17 -1.79 14.11
C GLY A 281 -0.60 -2.02 15.42
N VAL A 282 -1.27 -3.17 15.53
CA VAL A 282 -2.10 -3.57 16.69
C VAL A 282 -1.42 -4.61 17.59
N VAL A 283 -0.35 -5.25 17.12
CA VAL A 283 0.60 -6.00 17.94
C VAL A 283 1.85 -5.13 18.06
N SER A 284 2.43 -5.02 19.27
CA SER A 284 3.75 -4.41 19.44
C SER A 284 4.80 -5.51 19.47
N GLU A 285 5.82 -5.39 18.63
CA GLU A 285 6.71 -6.49 18.25
C GLU A 285 8.18 -6.19 18.59
N SER A 286 9.04 -7.21 18.56
CA SER A 286 10.48 -6.99 18.80
C SER A 286 11.20 -6.28 17.65
N ASP A 287 10.72 -6.43 16.41
CA ASP A 287 11.25 -5.75 15.23
C ASP A 287 10.14 -5.48 14.19
N GLU A 288 9.44 -4.36 14.40
CA GLU A 288 8.42 -3.76 13.50
C GLU A 288 8.91 -3.55 12.03
N GLY A 289 10.20 -3.77 11.74
CA GLY A 289 10.78 -3.68 10.41
C GLY A 289 10.69 -4.96 9.57
N ASN A 290 10.39 -6.13 10.16
CA ASN A 290 10.47 -7.42 9.47
C ASN A 290 9.12 -8.00 9.00
N ASN A 291 8.00 -7.35 9.35
CA ASN A 291 6.63 -7.76 9.06
C ASN A 291 6.27 -7.88 7.56
N SER A 292 7.12 -7.43 6.63
CA SER A 292 6.82 -7.36 5.21
C SER A 292 7.68 -8.30 4.34
N LYS A 293 7.11 -8.78 3.24
CA LYS A 293 7.83 -9.59 2.23
C LYS A 293 7.33 -9.33 0.82
N ALA A 294 8.26 -9.32 -0.13
CA ALA A 294 8.03 -9.07 -1.55
C ALA A 294 8.47 -10.25 -2.43
N ILE A 295 7.75 -10.47 -3.54
CA ILE A 295 8.18 -11.32 -4.66
C ILE A 295 7.84 -10.62 -6.00
N PRO A 296 8.69 -10.73 -7.05
CA PRO A 296 8.44 -10.06 -8.32
C PRO A 296 7.26 -10.69 -9.08
N ILE A 297 6.45 -9.86 -9.74
CA ILE A 297 5.33 -10.26 -10.60
C ILE A 297 5.22 -9.34 -11.81
N VAL A 298 4.89 -9.90 -12.98
CA VAL A 298 4.55 -9.09 -14.16
C VAL A 298 3.04 -8.91 -14.22
N VAL A 299 2.58 -7.67 -14.15
CA VAL A 299 1.17 -7.33 -14.40
C VAL A 299 0.98 -7.15 -15.91
N SER A 300 0.11 -7.96 -16.50
CA SER A 300 -0.36 -7.76 -17.86
C SER A 300 -1.67 -6.96 -17.88
N ALA A 301 -2.04 -6.41 -19.03
CA ALA A 301 -3.35 -5.79 -19.21
C ALA A 301 -4.48 -6.74 -18.81
N ALA A 302 -5.59 -6.18 -18.34
CA ALA A 302 -6.84 -6.91 -18.19
C ALA A 302 -7.20 -7.57 -19.54
N VAL A 303 -7.61 -8.83 -19.51
CA VAL A 303 -8.34 -9.40 -20.66
C VAL A 303 -9.66 -8.60 -20.73
N PRO A 304 -9.94 -7.84 -21.81
CA PRO A 304 -11.09 -6.94 -21.80
C PRO A 304 -12.40 -7.74 -21.81
N SER A 305 -13.50 -7.07 -21.42
CA SER A 305 -14.68 -7.71 -20.81
C SER A 305 -15.24 -8.92 -21.58
N GLU A 306 -15.21 -8.84 -22.91
CA GLU A 306 -15.49 -9.94 -23.82
C GLU A 306 -14.19 -10.40 -24.50
N PRO A 307 -13.71 -11.66 -24.36
CA PRO A 307 -12.62 -12.16 -25.19
C PRO A 307 -13.03 -12.25 -26.67
N TYR A 308 -14.34 -12.31 -26.93
CA TYR A 308 -14.96 -12.43 -28.24
C TYR A 308 -16.07 -11.39 -28.47
N PRO A 309 -15.76 -10.07 -28.54
CA PRO A 309 -16.76 -9.02 -28.67
C PRO A 309 -17.58 -9.14 -29.97
N VAL A 310 -18.89 -8.88 -29.87
CA VAL A 310 -19.80 -8.90 -31.01
C VAL A 310 -19.92 -7.50 -31.61
N LEU A 311 -19.59 -7.36 -32.90
CA LEU A 311 -19.92 -6.18 -33.68
C LEU A 311 -21.31 -6.35 -34.30
N LYS A 312 -22.22 -5.43 -33.99
CA LYS A 312 -23.53 -5.30 -34.63
C LYS A 312 -23.53 -4.11 -35.59
N VAL A 313 -24.23 -4.25 -36.72
CA VAL A 313 -24.46 -3.16 -37.67
C VAL A 313 -25.95 -2.96 -37.86
N ASN A 314 -26.45 -1.77 -37.54
CA ASN A 314 -27.78 -1.34 -37.94
C ASN A 314 -27.70 -0.58 -39.27
N VAL A 315 -28.75 -0.67 -40.10
CA VAL A 315 -28.84 0.14 -41.33
C VAL A 315 -30.19 0.84 -41.41
N THR A 316 -30.17 2.15 -41.64
CA THR A 316 -31.32 3.06 -41.47
C THR A 316 -31.51 4.01 -42.65
N GLY A 317 -32.53 4.87 -42.60
CA GLY A 317 -32.81 5.91 -43.57
C GLY A 317 -33.75 5.48 -44.70
N SER A 318 -33.92 6.32 -45.73
CA SER A 318 -34.84 6.09 -46.86
C SER A 318 -34.24 5.32 -48.03
N GLY A 319 -32.91 5.18 -48.07
CA GLY A 319 -32.16 4.55 -49.15
C GLY A 319 -31.96 3.04 -48.96
N SER A 320 -31.16 2.48 -49.87
CA SER A 320 -30.78 1.07 -49.88
C SER A 320 -29.26 0.92 -50.08
N GLY A 321 -28.69 -0.15 -49.56
CA GLY A 321 -27.25 -0.42 -49.64
C GLY A 321 -26.83 -1.61 -48.78
N SER A 322 -25.54 -1.94 -48.79
CA SER A 322 -24.97 -2.96 -47.92
C SER A 322 -23.85 -2.40 -47.03
N VAL A 323 -23.58 -3.09 -45.93
CA VAL A 323 -22.38 -2.92 -45.12
C VAL A 323 -21.71 -4.27 -44.94
N ILE A 324 -20.43 -4.36 -45.30
CA ILE A 324 -19.56 -5.51 -45.03
C ILE A 324 -18.45 -5.10 -44.05
N ALA A 325 -17.89 -6.09 -43.34
CA ALA A 325 -16.71 -5.89 -42.49
C ALA A 325 -15.52 -6.74 -42.98
N ARG A 326 -14.32 -6.15 -43.00
CA ARG A 326 -13.06 -6.82 -43.34
C ARG A 326 -12.05 -6.68 -42.19
N LEU A 327 -11.29 -7.73 -41.92
CA LEU A 327 -10.23 -7.77 -40.90
C LEU A 327 -8.94 -7.11 -41.41
N ASN A 328 -8.37 -6.19 -40.63
CA ASN A 328 -7.10 -5.53 -40.95
C ASN A 328 -5.92 -6.26 -40.30
N PRO A 329 -4.74 -6.33 -40.96
CA PRO A 329 -4.45 -5.89 -42.33
C PRO A 329 -4.81 -6.93 -43.41
N THR A 330 -5.41 -8.06 -43.04
CA THR A 330 -5.58 -9.23 -43.94
C THR A 330 -6.55 -9.03 -45.11
N GLY A 331 -7.46 -8.05 -45.03
CA GLY A 331 -8.52 -7.81 -46.01
C GLY A 331 -9.64 -8.87 -46.03
N THR A 332 -9.54 -9.93 -45.23
CA THR A 332 -10.47 -11.05 -45.16
C THR A 332 -11.85 -10.60 -44.67
N ALA A 333 -12.92 -10.98 -45.36
CA ALA A 333 -14.28 -10.71 -44.93
C ALA A 333 -14.60 -11.48 -43.64
N SER A 334 -15.19 -10.82 -42.64
CA SER A 334 -15.47 -11.44 -41.34
C SER A 334 -16.75 -12.29 -41.31
N GLY A 335 -17.55 -12.28 -42.40
CA GLY A 335 -18.88 -12.89 -42.45
C GLY A 335 -20.03 -11.95 -42.13
N LEU A 336 -19.76 -10.71 -41.68
CA LEU A 336 -20.78 -9.65 -41.62
C LEU A 336 -21.09 -9.16 -43.04
N ASN A 337 -22.37 -9.20 -43.40
CA ASN A 337 -22.91 -8.74 -44.66
C ASN A 337 -24.38 -8.31 -44.42
N CYS A 338 -24.53 -7.05 -43.99
CA CYS A 338 -25.79 -6.45 -43.60
C CYS A 338 -26.35 -5.65 -44.78
N THR A 339 -27.66 -5.72 -45.03
CA THR A 339 -28.32 -5.09 -46.19
C THR A 339 -29.52 -4.25 -45.77
N SER A 340 -29.61 -3.04 -46.32
CA SER A 340 -30.78 -2.16 -46.20
C SER A 340 -31.56 -2.14 -47.51
N THR A 341 -32.87 -2.35 -47.41
CA THR A 341 -33.82 -2.09 -48.50
C THR A 341 -34.83 -1.07 -48.00
N ALA A 342 -34.73 0.18 -48.45
CA ALA A 342 -35.57 1.30 -48.02
C ALA A 342 -35.70 1.41 -46.49
N GLY A 343 -34.57 1.34 -45.78
CA GLY A 343 -34.50 1.40 -44.31
C GLY A 343 -34.78 0.09 -43.56
N VAL A 344 -35.19 -0.98 -44.25
CA VAL A 344 -35.39 -2.30 -43.63
C VAL A 344 -34.06 -3.05 -43.56
N THR A 345 -33.55 -3.24 -42.33
CA THR A 345 -32.36 -4.05 -42.03
C THR A 345 -32.61 -5.54 -42.33
N SER A 346 -31.64 -6.20 -42.99
CA SER A 346 -31.70 -7.60 -43.42
C SER A 346 -30.28 -8.19 -43.59
N GLY A 347 -30.15 -9.50 -43.82
CA GLY A 347 -28.84 -10.16 -43.98
C GLY A 347 -28.15 -10.50 -42.65
N ASN A 348 -26.85 -10.81 -42.68
CA ASN A 348 -26.09 -11.07 -41.45
C ASN A 348 -25.48 -9.77 -40.90
N CYS A 349 -26.20 -9.15 -39.98
CA CYS A 349 -25.85 -7.86 -39.37
C CYS A 349 -25.05 -7.96 -38.07
N SER A 350 -24.51 -9.14 -37.72
CA SER A 350 -23.67 -9.33 -36.55
C SER A 350 -22.50 -10.28 -36.80
N VAL A 351 -21.36 -10.01 -36.17
CA VAL A 351 -20.20 -10.89 -36.20
C VAL A 351 -19.47 -10.90 -34.85
N THR A 352 -19.09 -12.09 -34.41
CA THR A 352 -18.22 -12.29 -33.25
C THR A 352 -16.76 -12.18 -33.72
N LEU A 353 -15.98 -11.30 -33.10
CA LEU A 353 -14.58 -11.03 -33.44
C LEU A 353 -13.69 -11.33 -32.23
N THR A 354 -12.39 -11.53 -32.42
CA THR A 354 -11.45 -11.60 -31.29
C THR A 354 -11.23 -10.21 -30.69
N ASN A 355 -10.96 -10.11 -29.39
CA ASN A 355 -10.58 -8.84 -28.79
C ASN A 355 -9.31 -8.26 -29.45
N GLY A 356 -9.23 -6.94 -29.57
CA GLY A 356 -8.17 -6.23 -30.26
C GLY A 356 -8.23 -6.29 -31.80
N ALA A 357 -9.18 -7.01 -32.40
CA ALA A 357 -9.32 -7.08 -33.85
C ALA A 357 -9.65 -5.71 -34.45
N SER A 358 -8.82 -5.24 -35.39
CA SER A 358 -9.15 -4.08 -36.22
C SER A 358 -9.99 -4.54 -37.42
N VAL A 359 -11.08 -3.82 -37.69
CA VAL A 359 -11.97 -4.08 -38.83
C VAL A 359 -12.35 -2.79 -39.55
N THR A 360 -12.27 -2.80 -40.89
CA THR A 360 -12.87 -1.78 -41.74
C THR A 360 -14.30 -2.19 -42.08
N LEU A 361 -15.27 -1.39 -41.66
CA LEU A 361 -16.61 -1.40 -42.25
C LEU A 361 -16.58 -0.69 -43.60
N THR A 362 -17.25 -1.25 -44.61
CA THR A 362 -17.44 -0.63 -45.93
C THR A 362 -18.91 -0.61 -46.28
N ALA A 363 -19.47 0.59 -46.39
CA ALA A 363 -20.82 0.83 -46.89
C ALA A 363 -20.82 0.95 -48.42
N THR A 364 -21.69 0.20 -49.08
CA THR A 364 -21.90 0.24 -50.53
C THR A 364 -23.36 0.62 -50.81
N PRO A 365 -23.66 1.90 -51.11
CA PRO A 365 -25.00 2.32 -51.51
C PRO A 365 -25.45 1.62 -52.81
N THR A 366 -26.70 1.20 -52.87
CA THR A 366 -27.29 0.65 -54.10
C THR A 366 -27.51 1.76 -55.12
N THR A 367 -27.55 1.45 -56.42
CA THR A 367 -27.90 2.39 -57.49
C THR A 367 -29.15 3.18 -57.14
N GLY A 368 -29.05 4.52 -57.13
CA GLY A 368 -30.14 5.39 -56.68
C GLY A 368 -30.19 5.64 -55.17
N SER A 369 -29.13 5.34 -54.41
CA SER A 369 -28.97 5.69 -52.99
C SER A 369 -27.56 6.22 -52.68
N ARG A 370 -27.41 6.93 -51.57
CA ARG A 370 -26.14 7.44 -51.01
C ARG A 370 -26.06 7.14 -49.51
N LEU A 371 -24.85 7.00 -48.99
CA LEU A 371 -24.62 7.03 -47.55
C LEU A 371 -24.80 8.49 -47.08
N VAL A 372 -25.58 8.71 -46.02
CA VAL A 372 -25.70 9.99 -45.32
C VAL A 372 -24.54 10.13 -44.32
N GLY A 373 -24.31 9.07 -43.53
CA GLY A 373 -23.15 8.96 -42.65
C GLY A 373 -23.24 7.78 -41.69
N TRP A 374 -22.30 7.75 -40.75
CA TRP A 374 -22.22 6.77 -39.69
C TRP A 374 -22.57 7.36 -38.31
N SER A 375 -23.11 6.53 -37.43
CA SER A 375 -23.25 6.81 -36.00
C SER A 375 -23.04 5.55 -35.14
N GLY A 376 -23.13 5.69 -33.81
CA GLY A 376 -22.80 4.63 -32.85
C GLY A 376 -21.29 4.49 -32.68
N ALA A 377 -20.75 3.29 -32.88
CA ALA A 377 -19.30 3.04 -32.85
C ALA A 377 -18.51 3.76 -33.96
N CYS A 378 -19.19 4.13 -35.06
CA CYS A 378 -18.60 4.83 -36.21
C CYS A 378 -19.09 6.29 -36.27
N SER A 379 -18.37 7.14 -37.00
CA SER A 379 -18.76 8.52 -37.30
C SER A 379 -18.23 9.01 -38.66
N GLY A 380 -18.76 10.14 -39.14
CA GLY A 380 -18.37 10.74 -40.41
C GLY A 380 -19.19 10.24 -41.62
N THR A 381 -18.86 10.75 -42.80
CA THR A 381 -19.64 10.56 -44.05
C THR A 381 -18.92 9.71 -45.11
N GLY A 382 -17.72 9.22 -44.82
CA GLY A 382 -16.95 8.36 -45.72
C GLY A 382 -17.59 6.98 -45.90
N LEU A 383 -17.42 6.36 -47.07
CA LEU A 383 -17.92 5.01 -47.36
C LEU A 383 -17.26 3.92 -46.49
N THR A 384 -16.15 4.23 -45.83
CA THR A 384 -15.45 3.33 -44.90
C THR A 384 -15.38 3.92 -43.49
N CYS A 385 -15.44 3.03 -42.48
CA CYS A 385 -15.18 3.34 -41.08
C CYS A 385 -14.26 2.27 -40.49
N ASP A 386 -13.16 2.67 -39.87
CA ASP A 386 -12.24 1.75 -39.17
C ASP A 386 -12.57 1.67 -37.68
N LEU A 387 -12.69 0.45 -37.18
CA LEU A 387 -12.95 0.14 -35.77
C LEU A 387 -11.82 -0.73 -35.20
N THR A 388 -11.63 -0.64 -33.89
CA THR A 388 -10.85 -1.62 -33.10
C THR A 388 -11.76 -2.21 -32.05
N MET A 389 -12.01 -3.51 -32.12
CA MET A 389 -12.89 -4.22 -31.20
C MET A 389 -12.26 -4.32 -29.81
N ARG A 390 -13.03 -3.98 -28.77
CA ARG A 390 -12.64 -4.10 -27.36
C ARG A 390 -13.79 -4.64 -26.50
N ASP A 391 -15.01 -4.23 -26.81
CA ASP A 391 -16.23 -4.69 -26.16
C ASP A 391 -17.34 -4.85 -27.23
N THR A 392 -18.42 -5.54 -26.89
CA THR A 392 -19.58 -5.70 -27.79
C THR A 392 -20.20 -4.33 -28.11
N THR A 393 -20.33 -4.00 -29.41
CA THR A 393 -20.68 -2.64 -29.85
C THR A 393 -21.58 -2.62 -31.09
N THR A 394 -22.18 -1.46 -31.38
CA THR A 394 -23.10 -1.26 -32.52
C THR A 394 -22.67 -0.05 -33.35
N ALA A 395 -22.45 -0.24 -34.65
CA ALA A 395 -22.35 0.83 -35.63
C ALA A 395 -23.69 0.99 -36.38
N THR A 396 -24.02 2.19 -36.83
CA THR A 396 -25.21 2.45 -37.66
C THR A 396 -24.80 3.18 -38.93
N ALA A 397 -25.23 2.68 -40.09
CA ALA A 397 -25.06 3.34 -41.38
C ALA A 397 -26.42 3.83 -41.90
N GLU A 398 -26.54 5.12 -42.14
CA GLU A 398 -27.77 5.71 -42.67
C GLU A 398 -27.66 5.91 -44.19
N PHE A 399 -28.61 5.37 -44.94
CA PHE A 399 -28.71 5.52 -46.40
C PHE A 399 -29.92 6.38 -46.77
N ALA A 400 -29.77 7.25 -47.77
CA ALA A 400 -30.86 8.04 -48.33
C ALA A 400 -30.92 7.88 -49.85
N VAL A 401 -32.10 8.08 -50.45
CA VAL A 401 -32.29 7.99 -51.91
C VAL A 401 -31.45 9.09 -52.61
N SER A 402 -30.69 8.71 -53.64
CA SER A 402 -29.83 9.65 -54.38
C SER A 402 -30.64 10.60 -55.23
N GLY A 403 -30.56 11.89 -54.88
CA GLY A 403 -31.38 12.93 -55.48
C GLY A 403 -32.84 12.89 -55.03
N ALA A 404 -33.11 12.40 -53.81
CA ALA A 404 -34.16 13.01 -53.00
C ALA A 404 -33.68 14.38 -52.50
N CYS A 405 -34.61 15.25 -52.12
CA CYS A 405 -34.33 16.57 -51.55
C CYS A 405 -34.27 16.50 -50.02
N ASP A 406 -33.09 16.22 -49.48
CA ASP A 406 -32.83 16.40 -48.05
C ASP A 406 -32.59 17.89 -47.73
N ALA A 407 -32.81 18.30 -46.47
CA ALA A 407 -32.80 19.71 -46.08
C ALA A 407 -31.44 20.42 -46.28
N SER A 408 -30.34 19.67 -46.34
CA SER A 408 -28.99 20.16 -46.68
C SER A 408 -28.82 20.51 -48.16
N ASP A 409 -29.63 19.92 -49.04
CA ASP A 409 -29.41 19.91 -50.48
C ASP A 409 -30.31 20.94 -51.20
N VAL A 410 -31.16 21.65 -50.45
CA VAL A 410 -32.07 22.70 -50.92
C VAL A 410 -31.30 23.97 -51.26
N VAL A 411 -31.43 24.45 -52.51
CA VAL A 411 -30.77 25.68 -52.98
C VAL A 411 -31.77 26.83 -53.15
N SER A 412 -33.04 26.54 -53.41
CA SER A 412 -34.11 27.54 -53.38
C SER A 412 -35.47 26.94 -53.05
N ILE A 413 -36.29 27.69 -52.33
CA ILE A 413 -37.74 27.46 -52.27
C ILE A 413 -38.35 28.01 -53.57
N THR A 414 -39.17 27.20 -54.27
CA THR A 414 -39.76 27.54 -55.57
C THR A 414 -41.25 27.83 -55.54
N SER A 415 -41.96 27.50 -54.46
CA SER A 415 -43.37 27.86 -54.26
C SER A 415 -43.56 28.84 -53.11
N SER A 416 -44.69 29.54 -53.08
CA SER A 416 -45.26 30.00 -51.82
C SER A 416 -45.62 28.80 -50.93
N ALA A 417 -45.71 29.02 -49.62
CA ALA A 417 -46.26 28.04 -48.69
C ALA A 417 -47.65 27.57 -49.18
N TYR A 418 -47.86 26.25 -49.26
CA TYR A 418 -49.19 25.68 -49.44
C TYR A 418 -49.57 24.82 -48.23
N ALA A 419 -50.81 24.98 -47.77
CA ALA A 419 -51.27 24.36 -46.54
C ALA A 419 -51.49 22.85 -46.73
N VAL A 420 -50.87 22.04 -45.87
CA VAL A 420 -51.25 20.64 -45.66
C VAL A 420 -51.99 20.57 -44.33
N ALA A 421 -52.93 19.63 -44.18
CA ALA A 421 -53.61 19.43 -42.91
C ALA A 421 -52.61 19.12 -41.78
N HIS A 422 -52.99 19.44 -40.54
CA HIS A 422 -52.23 19.18 -39.30
C HIS A 422 -51.00 20.09 -39.02
N GLY A 423 -51.07 21.38 -39.35
CA GLY A 423 -50.20 22.41 -38.75
C GLY A 423 -48.82 22.63 -39.37
N TYR A 424 -48.55 21.96 -40.50
CA TYR A 424 -47.35 22.17 -41.31
C TYR A 424 -47.70 22.90 -42.61
N GLU A 425 -46.79 23.75 -43.07
CA GLU A 425 -46.83 24.29 -44.43
C GLU A 425 -45.80 23.58 -45.30
N ALA A 426 -46.22 23.25 -46.53
CA ALA A 426 -45.39 22.61 -47.53
C ALA A 426 -44.83 23.65 -48.50
N PHE A 427 -43.60 23.42 -48.91
CA PHE A 427 -42.86 24.24 -49.85
C PHE A 427 -42.26 23.34 -50.92
N ASP A 428 -42.53 23.63 -52.18
CA ASP A 428 -41.75 23.06 -53.26
C ASP A 428 -40.34 23.67 -53.20
N VAL A 429 -39.33 22.81 -53.27
CA VAL A 429 -37.91 23.19 -53.23
C VAL A 429 -37.20 22.68 -54.48
N MET A 430 -36.25 23.48 -54.97
CA MET A 430 -35.26 23.05 -55.96
C MET A 430 -33.94 22.78 -55.26
N CYS A 431 -33.39 21.59 -55.49
CA CYS A 431 -32.17 21.13 -54.85
C CYS A 431 -30.95 21.30 -55.78
N ALA A 432 -29.74 21.26 -55.22
CA ALA A 432 -28.47 21.50 -55.93
C ALA A 432 -28.24 20.59 -57.16
N ASN A 433 -28.96 19.47 -57.22
CA ASN A 433 -28.97 18.50 -58.31
C ASN A 433 -30.01 18.79 -59.43
N GLY A 434 -30.71 19.94 -59.37
CA GLY A 434 -31.71 20.36 -60.35
C GLY A 434 -33.07 19.64 -60.26
N ARG A 435 -33.31 18.83 -59.20
CA ARG A 435 -34.62 18.20 -58.96
C ARG A 435 -35.49 19.05 -58.04
N TYR A 436 -36.79 18.83 -58.18
CA TYR A 436 -37.82 19.35 -57.29
C TYR A 436 -38.14 18.34 -56.18
N GLY A 437 -38.42 18.84 -54.98
CA GLY A 437 -38.92 18.07 -53.84
C GLY A 437 -39.87 18.91 -52.98
N VAL A 438 -40.38 18.34 -51.89
CA VAL A 438 -41.31 19.03 -50.99
C VAL A 438 -40.79 18.97 -49.55
N VAL A 439 -40.54 20.12 -48.95
CA VAL A 439 -40.19 20.25 -47.53
C VAL A 439 -41.43 20.70 -46.74
N ARG A 440 -41.63 20.13 -45.56
CA ARG A 440 -42.74 20.48 -44.65
C ARG A 440 -42.17 21.11 -43.39
N LEU A 441 -42.63 22.31 -43.05
CA LEU A 441 -42.12 23.11 -41.94
C LEU A 441 -43.25 23.46 -40.95
N PRO A 442 -42.99 23.53 -39.62
CA PRO A 442 -44.00 23.95 -38.65
C PRO A 442 -44.40 25.42 -38.87
N ARG A 443 -45.67 25.75 -38.63
CA ARG A 443 -46.21 27.08 -38.94
C ARG A 443 -45.61 28.27 -38.16
N GLU A 444 -44.94 28.02 -37.04
CA GLU A 444 -44.51 29.08 -36.12
C GLU A 444 -43.07 29.60 -36.35
N THR A 445 -42.37 29.16 -37.41
CA THR A 445 -40.91 29.35 -37.54
C THR A 445 -40.43 30.41 -38.55
N TYR A 446 -41.30 31.12 -39.28
CA TYR A 446 -40.88 32.01 -40.37
C TYR A 446 -41.67 33.33 -40.43
N ALA A 447 -40.98 34.42 -40.77
CA ALA A 447 -41.58 35.68 -41.17
C ALA A 447 -41.07 36.04 -42.59
N LEU A 448 -42.00 36.27 -43.52
CA LEU A 448 -41.70 36.57 -44.92
C LEU A 448 -41.91 38.06 -45.21
N ASP A 449 -40.84 38.79 -45.52
CA ASP A 449 -40.95 40.08 -46.22
C ASP A 449 -41.29 39.81 -47.69
N THR A 450 -42.33 40.48 -48.20
CA THR A 450 -42.90 40.26 -49.52
C THR A 450 -42.31 41.18 -50.60
N ARG A 451 -41.21 41.90 -50.35
CA ARG A 451 -40.65 42.91 -51.29
C ARG A 451 -39.23 42.68 -51.82
N MET A 452 -38.52 41.59 -51.45
CA MET A 452 -37.22 41.25 -52.07
C MET A 452 -37.04 39.75 -52.34
N GLN A 453 -36.88 39.38 -53.62
CA GLN A 453 -36.59 38.00 -54.06
C GLN A 453 -35.09 37.62 -53.95
N ARG A 454 -34.43 37.92 -52.82
CA ARG A 454 -33.11 37.37 -52.47
C ARG A 454 -32.99 37.20 -50.96
N ALA A 455 -32.50 36.04 -50.52
CA ALA A 455 -32.18 35.81 -49.12
C ALA A 455 -30.82 36.46 -48.79
N CYS A 456 -30.83 37.49 -47.94
CA CYS A 456 -29.62 38.07 -47.35
C CYS A 456 -29.48 37.59 -45.90
N ALA A 457 -28.32 37.03 -45.54
CA ALA A 457 -28.03 36.71 -44.15
C ALA A 457 -27.84 38.00 -43.33
N TYR A 458 -28.59 38.14 -42.24
CA TYR A 458 -28.57 39.36 -41.41
C TYR A 458 -27.41 39.30 -40.39
N GLN A 459 -26.25 39.82 -40.78
CA GLN A 459 -25.07 39.84 -39.91
C GLN A 459 -25.06 41.10 -39.04
N GLN A 460 -25.23 40.96 -37.72
CA GLN A 460 -24.93 42.06 -36.79
C GLN A 460 -23.42 42.25 -36.70
N SER A 461 -22.92 43.38 -37.21
CA SER A 461 -21.59 43.90 -36.90
C SER A 461 -21.72 45.38 -36.56
N SER A 462 -21.51 45.75 -35.30
CA SER A 462 -21.65 47.13 -34.83
C SER A 462 -20.30 47.85 -34.85
N CYS A 463 -19.93 48.44 -36.01
CA CYS A 463 -19.14 49.67 -36.06
C CYS A 463 -19.05 50.28 -37.49
N SER A 464 -19.19 51.61 -37.56
CA SER A 464 -19.05 52.49 -38.74
C SER A 464 -20.20 52.50 -39.78
N ASN A 465 -20.41 53.68 -40.38
CA ASN A 465 -21.47 53.98 -41.35
C ASN A 465 -20.87 54.25 -42.74
N THR A 466 -20.91 53.28 -43.67
CA THR A 466 -20.82 53.59 -45.11
C THR A 466 -21.48 52.50 -45.95
N VAL A 467 -22.24 52.89 -46.98
CA VAL A 467 -22.81 51.94 -47.96
C VAL A 467 -21.79 51.67 -49.06
N SER A 468 -21.63 50.41 -49.46
CA SER A 468 -20.87 50.01 -50.63
C SER A 468 -21.50 48.79 -51.30
N LYS A 469 -21.34 48.67 -52.63
CA LYS A 469 -22.03 47.68 -53.46
C LYS A 469 -21.61 46.25 -53.11
N CYS A 470 -22.59 45.34 -53.04
CA CYS A 470 -22.32 43.92 -53.25
C CYS A 470 -21.91 43.70 -54.71
N ALA A 471 -20.79 43.02 -54.92
CA ALA A 471 -20.45 42.33 -56.16
C ALA A 471 -20.30 40.84 -55.84
N ASP A 472 -20.63 39.97 -56.79
CA ASP A 472 -20.35 38.53 -56.68
C ASP A 472 -18.82 38.31 -56.56
N PRO A 473 -18.35 37.36 -55.73
CA PRO A 473 -18.50 35.95 -56.10
C PRO A 473 -18.92 34.96 -54.98
N ALA A 474 -19.49 33.85 -55.45
CA ALA A 474 -19.55 32.50 -54.87
C ALA A 474 -19.22 32.30 -53.37
N PRO A 475 -20.22 31.96 -52.52
CA PRO A 475 -19.96 31.49 -51.16
C PRO A 475 -19.46 30.04 -51.14
N THR A 476 -18.32 29.81 -50.49
CA THR A 476 -17.84 28.47 -50.13
C THR A 476 -18.63 27.86 -48.96
N THR A 477 -18.53 26.53 -48.80
CA THR A 477 -19.28 25.73 -47.81
C THR A 477 -18.95 26.06 -46.34
N ALA A 478 -19.66 27.00 -45.71
CA ALA A 478 -19.56 27.26 -44.27
C ALA A 478 -20.76 28.07 -43.66
N ALA A 479 -22.00 27.54 -43.69
CA ALA A 479 -23.15 28.24 -43.04
C ALA A 479 -24.35 27.33 -42.68
N LEU A 480 -24.24 26.42 -41.71
CA LEU A 480 -25.40 25.65 -41.20
C LEU A 480 -25.22 25.13 -39.77
N ALA A 481 -25.21 26.02 -38.76
CA ALA A 481 -25.07 25.64 -37.35
C ALA A 481 -25.68 26.66 -36.35
N ALA A 482 -27.01 26.85 -36.35
CA ALA A 482 -27.73 27.50 -35.23
C ALA A 482 -29.27 27.34 -35.31
N VAL A 483 -29.88 26.39 -34.56
CA VAL A 483 -31.28 26.49 -34.11
C VAL A 483 -31.43 25.95 -32.68
N ALA A 484 -31.25 26.83 -31.70
CA ALA A 484 -31.73 26.73 -30.32
C ALA A 484 -31.58 28.14 -29.70
N ASN A 485 -32.51 28.69 -28.91
CA ASN A 485 -33.77 28.18 -28.36
C ASN A 485 -34.72 29.38 -28.14
N ALA A 486 -36.03 29.23 -28.38
CA ALA A 486 -37.03 30.18 -27.92
C ALA A 486 -38.05 29.50 -26.99
N ARG A 487 -38.03 29.88 -25.71
CA ARG A 487 -39.02 29.54 -24.66
C ARG A 487 -39.16 28.04 -24.34
N THR A 488 -38.12 27.55 -23.68
CA THR A 488 -38.14 26.43 -22.72
C THR A 488 -39.45 26.30 -21.92
N ASN A 489 -39.83 25.05 -21.63
CA ASN A 489 -40.00 24.68 -20.21
C ASN A 489 -38.86 23.71 -19.85
N ARG A 490 -38.15 24.01 -18.76
CA ARG A 490 -36.79 23.48 -18.41
C ARG A 490 -36.89 22.26 -17.46
N LEU A 491 -35.84 21.59 -16.96
CA LEU A 491 -34.47 21.96 -16.52
C LEU A 491 -33.46 20.88 -17.06
N THR A 492 -32.22 20.56 -16.66
CA THR A 492 -31.26 20.85 -15.56
C THR A 492 -29.83 20.46 -16.03
N LEU A 493 -28.69 20.91 -15.46
CA LEU A 493 -28.16 22.26 -15.19
C LEU A 493 -26.63 22.11 -14.91
N LEU A 494 -25.76 22.78 -15.67
CA LEU A 494 -24.34 23.03 -15.29
C LEU A 494 -23.99 24.52 -15.42
N THR A 495 -22.96 24.96 -14.70
CA THR A 495 -22.90 26.32 -14.10
C THR A 495 -21.85 27.27 -14.70
N GLN A 496 -21.91 28.54 -14.28
CA GLN A 496 -21.25 29.69 -14.90
C GLN A 496 -19.71 29.82 -14.89
N PRO A 497 -18.88 29.12 -14.08
CA PRO A 497 -17.43 29.43 -14.03
C PRO A 497 -16.66 29.30 -15.36
N VAL A 498 -17.09 28.43 -16.26
CA VAL A 498 -16.32 28.05 -17.48
C VAL A 498 -16.46 29.07 -18.62
N MET A 499 -17.51 29.89 -18.65
CA MET A 499 -17.73 30.86 -19.74
C MET A 499 -16.76 32.04 -19.71
N ASN A 500 -16.13 32.34 -18.56
CA ASN A 500 -15.29 33.52 -18.38
C ASN A 500 -13.80 33.29 -18.68
N SER A 501 -13.35 32.06 -18.95
CA SER A 501 -11.92 31.74 -19.17
C SER A 501 -11.47 31.76 -20.64
N LEU A 502 -12.39 31.88 -21.60
CA LEU A 502 -12.08 31.89 -23.04
C LEU A 502 -12.31 33.26 -23.73
N ALA A 503 -12.98 34.21 -23.07
CA ALA A 503 -13.15 35.57 -23.58
C ALA A 503 -11.91 36.48 -23.38
N GLY A 504 -10.84 35.97 -22.76
CA GLY A 504 -9.68 36.75 -22.31
C GLY A 504 -8.41 36.62 -23.14
N TRP A 505 -8.45 36.06 -24.36
CA TRP A 505 -7.24 35.77 -25.16
C TRP A 505 -7.26 36.18 -26.64
N ILE A 506 -8.35 36.80 -27.12
CA ILE A 506 -8.41 37.37 -28.49
C ILE A 506 -9.09 38.74 -28.43
N CYS A 507 -8.43 39.69 -27.75
CA CYS A 507 -8.70 41.14 -27.80
C CYS A 507 -7.55 41.96 -27.17
N GLN A 508 -6.31 41.59 -27.52
CA GLN A 508 -5.09 42.40 -27.44
C GLN A 508 -4.34 42.27 -28.78
#